data_AF-A0A8S2UZ90-F1
#
_entry.id   AF-A0A8S2UZ90-F1
#
_cell.length_a   1.000
_cell.length_b   1.000
_cell.length_c   1.000
_cell.angle_alpha   90.00
_cell.angle_beta   90.00
_cell.angle_gamma   90.00
#
_symmetry.space_group_name_H-M   'P 1'
#
loop_
_entity.id
_entity.type
_entity.pdbx_description
1 polymer ?
#
loop_
_entity_poly.entity_id
_entity_poly.type
_entity_poly.pdbx_seq_one_letter_code
_entity_poly.pdbx_strand_id
1 'polypeptide(L)'
;LLEIENLKYRINFKFKIEVKKQIRNHRDMPCTRRRKHSKIANQTMGVSPEVIFNVNDHSLAVIGQEYLSRHENYIRPNRTALRSYKERAKIVKEEHEIMVNLTKLRLPEKSGIDAGSNIVKQFSERLLACLMLHYMTPLPFIEHVHAQRDLQTMKLIRRKLKKSQLLLRETNKGGNLYVAHINEFEEKAVEYRMKTGAYEELSSSLIEEILRQYVRNGHLKLTTLFCTADITNLYTMLPQDESLEILEEFLREHHYEKLQGIPIRVILQLAYLVLKETAFVDGNKFYRQIIGGAMGSPFTLTLANIFMWK
;
A
#
# COMPACT_ATOMS: atom_id res chain seq x y z
N LEU A 1 5.61 -12.76 9.50
CA LEU A 1 5.83 -13.69 8.34
C LEU A 1 5.10 -13.22 7.07
N LEU A 2 3.85 -12.73 7.14
CA LEU A 2 3.13 -12.10 6.02
C LEU A 2 3.80 -10.79 5.51
N GLU A 3 4.36 -9.95 6.39
CA GLU A 3 5.13 -8.76 5.98
C GLU A 3 6.43 -9.11 5.24
N ILE A 4 7.07 -10.22 5.60
CA ILE A 4 8.26 -10.71 4.89
C ILE A 4 7.88 -11.11 3.47
N GLU A 5 6.67 -11.65 3.25
CA GLU A 5 6.20 -11.95 1.89
C GLU A 5 5.90 -10.69 1.10
N ASN A 6 5.25 -9.69 1.70
CA ASN A 6 4.99 -8.42 1.03
C ASN A 6 6.27 -7.64 0.68
N LEU A 7 7.28 -7.66 1.56
CA LEU A 7 8.62 -7.14 1.29
C LEU A 7 9.33 -7.86 0.13
N LYS A 8 9.16 -9.20 -0.03
CA LYS A 8 9.71 -9.94 -1.18
C LYS A 8 9.25 -9.38 -2.52
N TYR A 9 8.07 -8.76 -2.60
CA TYR A 9 7.46 -8.34 -3.86
C TYR A 9 7.94 -6.97 -4.34
N ARG A 10 8.17 -6.00 -3.45
CA ARG A 10 8.58 -4.63 -3.81
C ARG A 10 10.08 -4.45 -4.05
N ILE A 11 10.93 -5.17 -3.30
CA ILE A 11 12.40 -5.14 -3.44
C ILE A 11 12.84 -5.44 -4.89
N ASN A 12 12.13 -6.33 -5.57
CA ASN A 12 12.47 -6.78 -6.92
C ASN A 12 12.16 -5.77 -8.02
N PHE A 13 11.19 -4.88 -7.81
CA PHE A 13 10.80 -3.88 -8.80
C PHE A 13 11.81 -2.72 -8.84
N LYS A 14 12.22 -2.23 -7.65
CA LYS A 14 13.17 -1.10 -7.54
C LYS A 14 14.56 -1.46 -8.10
N PHE A 15 15.06 -2.66 -7.80
CA PHE A 15 16.35 -3.15 -8.32
C PHE A 15 16.37 -3.25 -9.87
N LYS A 16 15.25 -3.62 -10.50
CA LYS A 16 15.14 -3.75 -11.96
C LYS A 16 15.11 -2.39 -12.67
N ILE A 17 14.55 -1.36 -12.02
CA ILE A 17 14.55 0.02 -12.52
C ILE A 17 15.96 0.62 -12.43
N GLU A 18 16.65 0.43 -11.30
CA GLU A 18 18.01 0.94 -11.06
C GLU A 18 19.02 0.38 -12.07
N VAL A 19 18.98 -0.95 -12.31
CA VAL A 19 19.88 -1.63 -13.26
C VAL A 19 19.60 -1.20 -14.71
N LYS A 20 18.32 -1.01 -15.09
CA LYS A 20 17.98 -0.49 -16.43
C LYS A 20 18.46 0.97 -16.62
N LYS A 21 18.46 1.78 -15.56
CA LYS A 21 18.94 3.16 -15.58
C LYS A 21 20.47 3.22 -15.71
N GLN A 22 21.20 2.36 -15.01
CA GLN A 22 22.66 2.25 -15.15
C GLN A 22 23.11 1.72 -16.53
N ILE A 23 22.39 0.76 -17.12
CA ILE A 23 22.72 0.23 -18.47
C ILE A 23 22.47 1.28 -19.56
N ARG A 24 21.50 2.20 -19.38
CA ARG A 24 21.27 3.32 -20.31
C ARG A 24 22.36 4.38 -20.27
N ASN A 25 23.07 4.52 -19.15
CA ASN A 25 24.13 5.52 -18.99
C ASN A 25 25.52 5.05 -19.45
N HIS A 26 25.65 3.82 -19.95
CA HIS A 26 26.94 3.22 -20.34
C HIS A 26 27.07 2.86 -21.83
N ARG A 27 26.34 3.51 -22.72
CA ARG A 27 26.54 3.36 -24.17
C ARG A 27 27.07 4.62 -24.81
N ASP A 28 28.37 4.85 -24.61
CA ASP A 28 29.23 5.56 -25.56
C ASP A 28 30.62 4.92 -25.52
N MET A 29 30.82 3.89 -26.36
CA MET A 29 32.15 3.48 -26.82
C MET A 29 32.01 2.81 -28.20
N PRO A 30 32.87 3.16 -29.18
CA PRO A 30 32.75 2.66 -30.53
C PRO A 30 33.46 1.31 -30.65
N CYS A 31 32.76 0.28 -31.16
CA CYS A 31 33.41 -0.95 -31.58
C CYS A 31 32.91 -1.34 -32.97
N THR A 32 33.80 -1.17 -33.94
CA THR A 32 33.64 -1.57 -35.34
C THR A 32 33.75 -3.08 -35.47
N ARG A 33 32.69 -3.77 -35.89
CA ARG A 33 32.78 -4.97 -36.76
C ARG A 33 31.40 -5.36 -37.30
N ARG A 34 31.24 -5.21 -38.62
CA ARG A 34 30.11 -5.72 -39.41
C ARG A 34 30.06 -7.24 -39.33
N ARG A 35 28.94 -7.80 -38.85
CA ARG A 35 28.45 -9.12 -39.26
C ARG A 35 27.00 -9.00 -39.71
N LYS A 36 26.75 -9.47 -40.92
CA LYS A 36 25.42 -9.63 -41.52
C LYS A 36 24.66 -10.70 -40.71
N HIS A 37 23.48 -10.37 -40.19
CA HIS A 37 22.50 -11.36 -39.75
C HIS A 37 21.11 -11.03 -40.27
N SER A 38 20.44 -12.10 -40.68
CA SER A 38 19.12 -12.20 -41.27
C SER A 38 18.02 -11.65 -40.37
N LYS A 39 17.05 -10.99 -40.99
CA LYS A 39 15.79 -10.59 -40.36
C LYS A 39 14.92 -11.84 -40.17
N ILE A 40 14.78 -12.30 -38.93
CA ILE A 40 13.63 -13.08 -38.50
C ILE A 40 12.76 -12.12 -37.69
N ALA A 41 11.61 -11.75 -38.25
CA ALA A 41 10.61 -10.95 -37.57
C ALA A 41 9.85 -11.85 -36.59
N ASN A 42 10.12 -11.72 -35.30
CA ASN A 42 9.25 -12.28 -34.26
C ASN A 42 8.15 -11.26 -33.97
N GLN A 43 6.96 -11.49 -34.53
CA GLN A 43 5.72 -10.87 -34.09
C GLN A 43 5.33 -11.48 -32.73
N THR A 44 5.63 -10.79 -31.64
CA THR A 44 5.01 -11.06 -30.34
C THR A 44 3.62 -10.45 -30.33
N MET A 45 2.59 -11.29 -30.39
CA MET A 45 1.19 -10.87 -30.19
C MET A 45 1.01 -10.48 -28.71
N GLY A 46 1.12 -9.19 -28.41
CA GLY A 46 0.60 -8.64 -27.16
C GLY A 46 -0.92 -8.57 -27.24
N VAL A 47 -1.61 -9.35 -26.41
CA VAL A 47 -3.06 -9.21 -26.24
C VAL A 47 -3.29 -7.93 -25.41
N SER A 48 -3.91 -6.91 -26.00
CA SER A 48 -4.29 -5.67 -25.30
C SER A 48 -5.32 -5.99 -24.20
N PRO A 49 -5.23 -5.38 -23.00
CA PRO A 49 -6.24 -5.49 -21.94
C PRO A 49 -7.67 -5.20 -22.43
N GLU A 50 -7.83 -4.36 -23.45
CA GLU A 50 -9.11 -4.01 -24.07
C GLU A 50 -9.79 -5.19 -24.76
N VAL A 51 -9.02 -6.19 -25.22
CA VAL A 51 -9.57 -7.41 -25.85
C VAL A 51 -10.10 -8.40 -24.81
N ILE A 52 -9.65 -8.29 -23.55
CA ILE A 52 -9.92 -9.26 -22.48
C ILE A 52 -11.33 -9.07 -21.88
N PHE A 53 -11.87 -7.86 -21.91
CA PHE A 53 -13.16 -7.51 -21.31
C PHE A 53 -14.13 -6.88 -22.32
N ASN A 54 -14.40 -7.56 -23.42
CA ASN A 54 -15.56 -7.23 -24.25
C ASN A 54 -16.82 -7.81 -23.57
N VAL A 55 -17.35 -7.05 -22.61
CA VAL A 55 -18.63 -7.29 -21.97
C VAL A 55 -19.51 -6.10 -22.35
N ASN A 56 -20.72 -6.33 -22.84
CA ASN A 56 -21.70 -5.28 -23.17
C ASN A 56 -22.15 -4.47 -21.93
N ASP A 57 -21.56 -4.72 -20.76
CA ASP A 57 -21.87 -4.08 -19.49
C ASP A 57 -20.65 -3.32 -18.98
N HIS A 58 -20.72 -2.00 -19.15
CA HIS A 58 -19.67 -1.03 -18.85
C HIS A 58 -19.23 -1.10 -17.37
N SER A 59 -20.11 -1.56 -16.48
CA SER A 59 -19.90 -1.64 -15.03
C SER A 59 -18.85 -2.69 -14.65
N LEU A 60 -18.87 -3.85 -15.30
CA LEU A 60 -17.94 -4.95 -15.06
C LEU A 60 -16.57 -4.71 -15.69
N ALA A 61 -16.55 -4.07 -16.86
CA ALA A 61 -15.32 -3.63 -17.49
C ALA A 61 -14.59 -2.62 -16.60
N VAL A 62 -15.32 -1.69 -15.97
CA VAL A 62 -14.74 -0.70 -15.05
C VAL A 62 -14.22 -1.37 -13.78
N ILE A 63 -14.94 -2.31 -13.16
CA ILE A 63 -14.44 -3.03 -11.96
C ILE A 63 -13.20 -3.88 -12.31
N GLY A 64 -13.23 -4.57 -13.47
CA GLY A 64 -12.12 -5.37 -13.97
C GLY A 64 -10.89 -4.52 -14.29
N GLN A 65 -11.06 -3.38 -14.98
CA GLN A 65 -9.99 -2.43 -15.26
C GLN A 65 -9.51 -1.68 -14.02
N GLU A 66 -10.37 -1.33 -13.06
CA GLU A 66 -9.97 -0.68 -11.80
C GLU A 66 -9.11 -1.63 -10.96
N TYR A 67 -9.47 -2.92 -10.93
CA TYR A 67 -8.66 -3.95 -10.29
C TYR A 67 -7.35 -4.17 -11.06
N LEU A 68 -7.40 -4.36 -12.38
CA LEU A 68 -6.22 -4.58 -13.20
C LEU A 68 -5.28 -3.37 -13.22
N SER A 69 -5.76 -2.13 -13.28
CA SER A 69 -4.92 -0.93 -13.22
C SER A 69 -4.27 -0.73 -11.85
N ARG A 70 -4.98 -1.06 -10.76
CA ARG A 70 -4.38 -1.12 -9.41
C ARG A 70 -3.36 -2.25 -9.27
N HIS A 71 -3.44 -3.26 -10.13
CA HIS A 71 -2.58 -4.44 -10.11
C HIS A 71 -1.72 -4.66 -11.37
N GLU A 72 -1.65 -3.70 -12.29
CA GLU A 72 -0.90 -3.77 -13.55
C GLU A 72 0.60 -3.63 -13.25
N ASN A 73 0.91 -2.92 -12.16
CA ASN A 73 2.23 -2.91 -11.52
C ASN A 73 2.51 -4.16 -10.65
N TYR A 74 1.53 -5.07 -10.54
CA TYR A 74 1.55 -6.29 -9.73
C TYR A 74 1.59 -7.57 -10.57
N ILE A 75 1.46 -7.47 -11.90
CA ILE A 75 1.71 -8.58 -12.81
C ILE A 75 3.20 -8.91 -12.72
N ARG A 76 3.51 -9.85 -11.82
CA ARG A 76 4.86 -10.32 -11.56
C ARG A 76 5.48 -10.65 -12.92
N PRO A 77 6.68 -10.14 -13.27
CA PRO A 77 7.46 -10.75 -14.35
C PRO A 77 7.45 -12.24 -14.05
N ASN A 78 6.93 -13.08 -14.98
CA ASN A 78 6.38 -14.42 -14.78
C ASN A 78 7.33 -15.40 -14.05
N ARG A 79 7.63 -15.11 -12.78
CA ARG A 79 8.45 -15.93 -11.87
C ARG A 79 7.66 -17.16 -11.45
N THR A 80 6.35 -17.13 -11.63
CA THR A 80 5.47 -18.28 -11.52
C THR A 80 5.75 -19.32 -12.60
N ALA A 81 6.24 -18.96 -13.79
CA ALA A 81 6.70 -19.93 -14.79
C ALA A 81 7.88 -20.80 -14.33
N LEU A 82 8.62 -20.38 -13.30
CA LEU A 82 9.65 -21.22 -12.67
C LEU A 82 9.08 -22.18 -11.62
N ARG A 83 7.81 -22.04 -11.24
CA ARG A 83 7.14 -22.93 -10.29
C ARG A 83 6.60 -24.16 -11.02
N SER A 84 6.42 -25.24 -10.26
CA SER A 84 5.74 -26.42 -10.78
C SER A 84 4.33 -26.08 -11.25
N TYR A 85 3.79 -26.87 -12.17
CA TYR A 85 2.40 -26.71 -12.62
C TYR A 85 1.41 -26.72 -11.45
N LYS A 86 1.62 -27.64 -10.48
CA LYS A 86 0.78 -27.76 -9.27
C LYS A 86 0.77 -26.47 -8.44
N GLU A 87 1.94 -25.86 -8.23
CA GLU A 87 2.03 -24.58 -7.51
C GLU A 87 1.38 -23.43 -8.29
N ARG A 88 1.55 -23.38 -9.62
CA ARG A 88 0.89 -22.38 -10.45
C ARG A 88 -0.63 -22.51 -10.40
N ALA A 89 -1.15 -23.74 -10.47
CA ALA A 89 -2.59 -24.00 -10.42
C ALA A 89 -3.18 -23.60 -9.06
N LYS A 90 -2.42 -23.82 -7.97
CA LYS A 90 -2.80 -23.35 -6.63
C LYS A 90 -2.92 -21.83 -6.58
N ILE A 91 -1.95 -21.09 -7.13
CA ILE A 91 -1.98 -19.61 -7.16
C ILE A 91 -3.17 -19.12 -7.99
N VAL A 92 -3.40 -19.71 -9.18
CA VAL A 92 -4.54 -19.34 -10.03
C VAL A 92 -5.86 -19.52 -9.27
N LYS A 93 -6.01 -20.64 -8.56
CA LYS A 93 -7.20 -20.89 -7.74
C LYS A 93 -7.37 -19.84 -6.63
N GLU A 94 -6.31 -19.57 -5.87
CA GLU A 94 -6.33 -18.59 -4.77
C GLU A 94 -6.66 -17.17 -5.27
N GLU A 95 -6.00 -16.72 -6.34
CA GLU A 95 -6.25 -15.40 -6.93
C GLU A 95 -7.64 -15.29 -7.56
N HIS A 96 -8.09 -16.35 -8.23
CA HIS A 96 -9.45 -16.43 -8.77
C HIS A 96 -10.51 -16.30 -7.68
N GLU A 97 -10.40 -17.07 -6.60
CA GLU A 97 -11.33 -17.02 -5.47
C GLU A 97 -11.37 -15.62 -4.84
N ILE A 98 -10.21 -15.00 -4.61
CA ILE A 98 -10.13 -13.64 -4.06
C ILE A 98 -10.85 -12.63 -4.96
N MET A 99 -10.56 -12.65 -6.26
CA MET A 99 -11.14 -11.69 -7.21
C MET A 99 -12.65 -11.88 -7.40
N VAL A 100 -13.11 -13.13 -7.48
CA VAL A 100 -14.55 -13.44 -7.56
C VAL A 100 -15.28 -13.01 -6.29
N ASN A 101 -14.71 -13.25 -5.11
CA ASN A 101 -15.31 -12.83 -3.85
C ASN A 101 -15.39 -11.30 -3.72
N LEU A 102 -14.33 -10.58 -4.10
CA LEU A 102 -14.35 -9.12 -4.15
C LEU A 102 -15.41 -8.58 -5.11
N THR A 103 -15.58 -9.25 -6.25
CA THR A 103 -16.57 -8.87 -7.27
C THR A 103 -17.99 -9.08 -6.76
N LYS A 104 -18.26 -10.23 -6.12
CA LYS A 104 -19.56 -10.53 -5.47
C LYS A 104 -19.90 -9.55 -4.35
N LEU A 105 -18.91 -9.09 -3.59
CA LEU A 105 -19.11 -8.13 -2.52
C LEU A 105 -19.49 -6.74 -3.05
N ARG A 106 -18.84 -6.29 -4.13
CA ARG A 106 -18.97 -4.90 -4.63
C ARG A 106 -20.06 -4.69 -5.68
N LEU A 107 -20.46 -5.73 -6.40
CA LEU A 107 -21.47 -5.63 -7.46
C LEU A 107 -22.85 -5.18 -6.96
N PRO A 108 -23.41 -5.77 -5.88
CA PRO A 108 -24.71 -5.36 -5.37
C PRO A 108 -24.74 -3.88 -4.96
N GLU A 109 -23.65 -3.41 -4.35
CA GLU A 109 -23.52 -2.02 -3.87
C GLU A 109 -23.55 -0.99 -4.99
N LYS A 110 -22.95 -1.29 -6.15
CA LYS A 110 -22.77 -0.31 -7.23
C LYS A 110 -23.79 -0.42 -8.36
N SER A 111 -24.21 -1.63 -8.72
CA SER A 111 -25.01 -1.88 -9.93
C SER A 111 -26.34 -2.61 -9.65
N GLY A 112 -26.61 -3.01 -8.41
CA GLY A 112 -27.81 -3.79 -8.08
C GLY A 112 -27.83 -5.19 -8.71
N ILE A 113 -26.70 -5.65 -9.26
CA ILE A 113 -26.58 -6.97 -9.87
C ILE A 113 -26.46 -8.01 -8.77
N ASP A 114 -27.36 -9.01 -8.77
CA ASP A 114 -27.33 -10.12 -7.84
C ASP A 114 -26.02 -10.93 -7.96
N ALA A 115 -25.45 -11.32 -6.81
CA ALA A 115 -24.20 -12.06 -6.73
C ALA A 115 -24.28 -13.48 -7.34
N GLY A 116 -25.49 -14.04 -7.45
CA GLY A 116 -25.81 -15.31 -8.11
C GLY A 116 -26.16 -15.16 -9.59
N SER A 117 -26.16 -13.94 -10.15
CA SER A 117 -26.50 -13.71 -11.55
C SER A 117 -25.59 -14.47 -12.50
N ASN A 118 -26.15 -14.87 -13.66
CA ASN A 118 -25.39 -15.53 -14.72
C ASN A 118 -24.20 -14.69 -15.19
N ILE A 119 -24.28 -13.36 -15.03
CA ILE A 119 -23.21 -12.42 -15.36
C ILE A 119 -21.98 -12.64 -14.49
N VAL A 120 -22.15 -12.78 -13.16
CA VAL A 120 -21.04 -13.07 -12.23
C VAL A 120 -20.40 -14.42 -12.52
N LYS A 121 -21.21 -15.41 -12.90
CA LYS A 121 -20.72 -16.73 -13.32
C LYS A 121 -19.85 -16.64 -14.57
N GLN A 122 -20.32 -15.96 -15.61
CA GLN A 122 -19.55 -15.76 -16.85
C GLN A 122 -18.26 -14.98 -16.60
N PHE A 123 -18.30 -13.94 -15.76
CA PHE A 123 -17.11 -13.22 -15.33
C PHE A 123 -16.10 -14.16 -14.64
N SER A 124 -16.55 -14.97 -13.69
CA SER A 124 -15.72 -15.93 -12.98
C SER A 124 -15.03 -16.92 -13.93
N GLU A 125 -15.76 -17.47 -14.90
CA GLU A 125 -15.22 -18.41 -15.89
C GLU A 125 -14.19 -17.75 -16.81
N ARG A 126 -14.48 -16.55 -17.32
CA ARG A 126 -13.54 -15.79 -18.16
C ARG A 126 -12.28 -15.39 -17.40
N LEU A 127 -12.44 -14.96 -16.15
CA LEU A 127 -11.31 -14.61 -15.28
C LEU A 127 -10.42 -15.83 -15.04
N LEU A 128 -11.00 -16.99 -14.74
CA LEU A 128 -10.24 -18.24 -14.56
C LEU A 128 -9.47 -18.60 -15.83
N ALA A 129 -10.10 -18.52 -17.00
CA ALA A 129 -9.44 -18.77 -18.28
C ALA A 129 -8.26 -17.81 -18.52
N CYS A 130 -8.44 -16.53 -18.21
CA CYS A 130 -7.38 -15.52 -18.34
C CYS A 130 -6.22 -15.78 -17.38
N LEU A 131 -6.50 -16.09 -16.11
CA LEU A 131 -5.47 -16.45 -15.13
C LEU A 131 -4.74 -17.72 -15.55
N MET A 132 -5.47 -18.75 -16.00
CA MET A 132 -4.86 -19.97 -16.53
C MET A 132 -3.96 -19.67 -17.72
N LEU A 133 -4.41 -18.90 -18.70
CA LEU A 133 -3.58 -18.50 -19.84
C LEU A 133 -2.34 -17.76 -19.35
N HIS A 134 -2.50 -16.76 -18.49
CA HIS A 134 -1.39 -15.93 -18.01
C HIS A 134 -0.34 -16.74 -17.23
N TYR A 135 -0.76 -17.56 -16.27
CA TYR A 135 0.14 -18.33 -15.41
C TYR A 135 0.70 -19.58 -16.08
N MET A 136 -0.06 -20.22 -16.98
CA MET A 136 0.34 -21.48 -17.60
C MET A 136 1.15 -21.30 -18.87
N THR A 137 1.03 -20.15 -19.55
CA THR A 137 1.83 -19.87 -20.76
C THR A 137 3.31 -19.94 -20.43
N PRO A 138 4.08 -20.81 -21.10
CA PRO A 138 5.51 -20.92 -20.87
C PRO A 138 6.21 -19.62 -21.27
N LEU A 139 7.21 -19.22 -20.48
CA LEU A 139 8.06 -18.09 -20.84
C LEU A 139 8.86 -18.37 -22.12
N PRO A 140 9.08 -17.37 -22.98
CA PRO A 140 10.11 -17.46 -24.00
C PRO A 140 11.45 -17.88 -23.38
N PHE A 141 12.23 -18.70 -24.08
CA PHE A 141 13.48 -19.27 -23.55
C PHE A 141 14.41 -18.22 -22.92
N ILE A 142 14.59 -17.07 -23.58
CA ILE A 142 15.43 -15.97 -23.09
C ILE A 142 14.91 -15.42 -21.75
N GLU A 143 13.60 -15.21 -21.63
CA GLU A 143 12.98 -14.73 -20.39
C GLU A 143 13.05 -15.78 -19.27
N HIS A 144 12.93 -17.07 -19.62
CA HIS A 144 13.13 -18.16 -18.67
C HIS A 144 14.55 -18.14 -18.07
N VAL A 145 15.58 -17.99 -18.90
CA VAL A 145 16.97 -17.88 -18.45
C VAL A 145 17.18 -16.66 -17.54
N HIS A 146 16.60 -15.50 -17.89
CA HIS A 146 16.65 -14.31 -17.04
C HIS A 146 15.97 -14.54 -15.68
N ALA A 147 14.76 -15.11 -15.69
CA ALA A 147 14.02 -15.40 -14.48
C ALA A 147 14.81 -16.37 -13.56
N GLN A 148 15.47 -17.38 -14.13
CA GLN A 148 16.31 -18.31 -13.37
C GLN A 148 17.51 -17.60 -12.72
N ARG A 149 18.21 -16.73 -13.47
CA ARG A 149 19.33 -15.93 -12.93
C ARG A 149 18.88 -15.00 -11.82
N ASP A 150 17.75 -14.33 -11.99
CA ASP A 150 17.15 -13.47 -10.95
C ASP A 150 16.82 -14.28 -9.70
N LEU A 151 16.25 -15.48 -9.86
CA LEU A 151 15.91 -16.36 -8.74
C LEU A 151 17.18 -16.83 -7.99
N GLN A 152 18.24 -17.19 -8.71
CA GLN A 152 19.52 -17.56 -8.12
C GLN A 152 20.13 -16.37 -7.36
N THR A 153 20.15 -15.19 -7.96
CA THR A 153 20.62 -13.94 -7.34
C THR A 153 19.85 -13.64 -6.06
N MET A 154 18.53 -13.79 -6.08
CA MET A 154 17.68 -13.63 -4.91
C MET A 154 17.95 -14.65 -3.81
N LYS A 155 18.18 -15.92 -4.16
CA LYS A 155 18.58 -16.95 -3.18
C LYS A 155 19.92 -16.60 -2.53
N LEU A 156 20.89 -16.12 -3.31
CA LEU A 156 22.20 -15.70 -2.80
C LEU A 156 22.09 -14.49 -1.86
N ILE A 157 21.34 -13.46 -2.26
CA ILE A 157 21.10 -12.28 -1.41
C ILE A 157 20.45 -12.70 -0.09
N ARG A 158 19.41 -13.54 -0.12
CA ARG A 158 18.76 -14.04 1.11
C ARG A 158 19.70 -14.83 2.01
N ARG A 159 20.52 -15.71 1.43
CA ARG A 159 21.53 -16.47 2.20
C ARG A 159 22.53 -15.53 2.86
N LYS A 160 23.01 -14.51 2.13
CA LYS A 160 23.95 -13.52 2.64
C LYS A 160 23.33 -12.68 3.77
N LEU A 161 22.12 -12.16 3.56
CA LEU A 161 21.37 -11.43 4.60
C LEU A 161 21.19 -12.28 5.87
N LYS A 162 20.72 -13.52 5.73
CA LYS A 162 20.54 -14.42 6.88
C LYS A 162 21.86 -14.74 7.60
N LYS A 163 22.93 -15.04 6.85
CA LYS A 163 24.25 -15.35 7.42
C LYS A 163 24.84 -14.14 8.18
N SER A 164 24.60 -12.94 7.67
CA SER A 164 25.09 -11.70 8.27
C SER A 164 24.13 -11.08 9.29
N GLN A 165 23.03 -11.77 9.66
CA GLN A 165 21.99 -11.24 10.55
C GLN A 165 21.46 -9.86 10.10
N LEU A 166 21.43 -9.62 8.79
CA LEU A 166 20.94 -8.39 8.19
C LEU A 166 19.48 -8.54 7.77
N LEU A 167 18.75 -7.45 7.92
CA LEU A 167 17.36 -7.30 7.51
C LEU A 167 17.26 -6.25 6.41
N LEU A 168 16.49 -6.56 5.37
CA LEU A 168 16.16 -5.64 4.29
C LEU A 168 14.71 -5.17 4.50
N ARG A 169 14.51 -3.89 4.84
CA ARG A 169 13.20 -3.27 5.05
C ARG A 169 12.96 -2.15 4.03
N GLU A 170 11.69 -1.88 3.75
CA GLU A 170 11.26 -0.69 3.02
C GLU A 170 11.15 0.45 4.03
N THR A 171 11.67 1.63 3.69
CA THR A 171 11.55 2.81 4.52
C THR A 171 10.13 3.36 4.41
N ASN A 172 9.57 3.80 5.53
CA ASN A 172 8.29 4.49 5.58
C ASN A 172 8.27 5.77 4.72
N LYS A 173 9.43 6.42 4.54
CA LYS A 173 9.59 7.61 3.70
C LYS A 173 10.26 7.25 2.36
N GLY A 174 9.51 7.34 1.27
CA GLY A 174 10.04 7.27 -0.11
C GLY A 174 10.23 5.86 -0.69
N GLY A 175 9.78 4.80 0.00
CA GLY A 175 9.87 3.42 -0.48
C GLY A 175 11.32 2.98 -0.78
N ASN A 176 12.31 3.57 -0.10
CA ASN A 176 13.70 3.18 -0.23
C ASN A 176 13.93 1.86 0.49
N LEU A 177 14.96 1.13 0.09
CA LEU A 177 15.35 -0.09 0.77
C LEU A 177 16.47 0.23 1.73
N TYR A 178 16.30 -0.20 2.98
CA TYR A 178 17.26 -0.05 4.04
C TYR A 178 17.74 -1.42 4.48
N VAL A 179 19.08 -1.58 4.56
CA VAL A 179 19.74 -2.78 5.08
C VAL A 179 20.25 -2.43 6.46
N ALA A 180 19.77 -3.14 7.47
CA ALA A 180 20.16 -2.95 8.86
C ALA A 180 20.54 -4.27 9.51
N HIS A 181 21.28 -4.22 10.60
CA HIS A 181 21.41 -5.39 11.48
C HIS A 181 20.04 -5.69 12.13
N ILE A 182 19.75 -6.96 12.41
CA ILE A 182 18.45 -7.35 13.00
C ILE A 182 18.19 -6.65 14.35
N ASN A 183 19.26 -6.39 15.11
CA ASN A 183 19.20 -5.70 16.40
C ASN A 183 19.28 -4.17 16.29
N GLU A 184 19.68 -3.60 15.14
CA GLU A 184 19.93 -2.16 15.00
C GLU A 184 18.67 -1.33 15.28
N PHE A 185 17.50 -1.89 14.98
CA PHE A 185 16.22 -1.24 15.29
C PHE A 185 15.98 -1.15 16.81
N GLU A 186 16.22 -2.23 17.54
CA GLU A 186 16.06 -2.28 18.99
C GLU A 186 17.10 -1.39 19.68
N GLU A 187 18.35 -1.44 19.22
CA GLU A 187 19.43 -0.58 19.70
C GLU A 187 19.10 0.90 19.50
N LYS A 188 18.62 1.30 18.31
CA LYS A 188 18.19 2.69 18.06
C LYS A 188 16.96 3.09 18.87
N ALA A 189 16.03 2.18 19.09
CA ALA A 189 14.86 2.45 19.92
C ALA A 189 15.26 2.68 21.39
N VAL A 190 16.21 1.89 21.90
CA VAL A 190 16.80 2.07 23.24
C VAL A 190 17.59 3.36 23.32
N GLU A 191 18.47 3.64 22.34
CA GLU A 191 19.24 4.88 22.29
C GLU A 191 18.33 6.11 22.28
N TYR A 192 17.30 6.11 21.43
CA TYR A 192 16.33 7.20 21.35
C TYR A 192 15.57 7.36 22.67
N ARG A 193 15.16 6.25 23.31
CA ARG A 193 14.51 6.26 24.62
C ARG A 193 15.40 6.91 25.68
N MET A 194 16.65 6.48 25.78
CA MET A 194 17.61 6.98 26.78
C MET A 194 17.96 8.45 26.54
N LYS A 195 18.09 8.86 25.27
CA LYS A 195 18.48 10.22 24.90
C LYS A 195 17.36 11.24 25.13
N THR A 196 16.11 10.86 24.86
CA THR A 196 14.98 11.80 24.88
C THR A 196 14.22 11.79 26.20
N GLY A 197 14.29 10.71 26.99
CA GLY A 197 13.41 10.53 28.13
C GLY A 197 11.93 10.47 27.76
N ALA A 198 11.61 10.26 26.47
CA ALA A 198 10.25 10.36 25.96
C ALA A 198 9.38 9.13 26.24
N TYR A 199 9.93 8.07 26.83
CA TYR A 199 9.19 6.85 27.15
C TYR A 199 9.49 6.40 28.58
N GLU A 200 8.43 6.07 29.29
CA GLU A 200 8.47 5.38 30.57
C GLU A 200 8.22 3.88 30.33
N GLU A 201 8.98 3.03 31.04
CA GLU A 201 8.74 1.58 31.01
C GLU A 201 7.54 1.27 31.89
N LEU A 202 6.47 0.77 31.28
CA LEU A 202 5.29 0.33 32.01
C LEU A 202 5.48 -1.12 32.48
N SER A 203 5.13 -1.39 33.74
CA SER A 203 5.17 -2.75 34.31
C SER A 203 4.12 -3.68 33.71
N SER A 204 3.11 -3.13 33.05
CA SER A 204 2.04 -3.84 32.35
C SER A 204 1.57 -3.06 31.12
N SER A 205 0.90 -3.75 30.20
CA SER A 205 0.19 -3.09 29.09
C SER A 205 -1.03 -2.35 29.64
N LEU A 206 -1.17 -1.05 29.35
CA LEU A 206 -2.37 -0.28 29.69
C LEU A 206 -3.66 -0.96 29.20
N ILE A 207 -3.60 -1.60 28.03
CA ILE A 207 -4.72 -2.37 27.48
C ILE A 207 -5.03 -3.57 28.36
N GLU A 208 -4.01 -4.29 28.85
CA GLU A 208 -4.25 -5.41 29.76
C GLU A 208 -4.88 -4.97 31.07
N GLU A 209 -4.44 -3.84 31.63
CA GLU A 209 -5.01 -3.31 32.85
C GLU A 209 -6.48 -2.91 32.66
N ILE A 210 -6.79 -2.20 31.57
CA ILE A 210 -8.16 -1.85 31.20
C ILE A 210 -9.00 -3.12 31.00
N LEU A 211 -8.51 -4.11 30.24
CA LEU A 211 -9.24 -5.36 30.02
C LEU A 211 -9.49 -6.11 31.33
N ARG A 212 -8.50 -6.17 32.23
CA ARG A 212 -8.67 -6.77 33.57
C ARG A 212 -9.73 -6.03 34.38
N GLN A 213 -9.77 -4.70 34.31
CA GLN A 213 -10.81 -3.90 34.96
C GLN A 213 -12.20 -4.24 34.40
N TYR A 214 -12.32 -4.34 33.08
CA TYR A 214 -13.58 -4.71 32.44
C TYR A 214 -14.02 -6.15 32.77
N VAL A 215 -13.08 -7.10 32.90
CA VAL A 215 -13.37 -8.45 33.41
C VAL A 215 -13.89 -8.38 34.85
N ARG A 216 -13.18 -7.67 35.74
CA ARG A 216 -13.56 -7.53 37.17
C ARG A 216 -14.95 -6.91 37.33
N ASN A 217 -15.30 -5.96 36.46
CA ASN A 217 -16.59 -5.29 36.47
C ASN A 217 -17.69 -6.10 35.76
N GLY A 218 -17.39 -7.30 35.24
CA GLY A 218 -18.36 -8.14 34.52
C GLY A 218 -18.79 -7.59 33.16
N HIS A 219 -18.05 -6.62 32.60
CA HIS A 219 -18.31 -6.03 31.28
C HIS A 219 -17.86 -6.94 30.14
N LEU A 220 -16.95 -7.88 30.40
CA LEU A 220 -16.51 -8.90 29.43
C LEU A 220 -17.16 -10.24 29.75
N LYS A 221 -18.00 -10.71 28.84
CA LYS A 221 -18.59 -12.06 28.85
C LYS A 221 -17.84 -12.93 27.85
N LEU A 222 -18.01 -14.25 27.94
CA LEU A 222 -17.46 -15.19 26.95
C LEU A 222 -17.98 -14.91 25.52
N THR A 223 -19.10 -14.21 25.39
CA THR A 223 -19.71 -13.79 24.12
C THR A 223 -19.29 -12.40 23.66
N THR A 224 -18.39 -11.71 24.39
CA THR A 224 -17.93 -10.38 23.99
C THR A 224 -17.05 -10.47 22.75
N LEU A 225 -17.43 -9.72 21.72
CA LEU A 225 -16.65 -9.59 20.48
C LEU A 225 -15.75 -8.36 20.57
N PHE A 226 -14.46 -8.57 20.29
CA PHE A 226 -13.51 -7.48 20.16
C PHE A 226 -13.46 -7.05 18.69
N CYS A 227 -13.58 -5.74 18.47
CA CYS A 227 -13.36 -5.13 17.17
C CYS A 227 -12.22 -4.12 17.27
N THR A 228 -11.47 -3.98 16.18
CA THR A 228 -10.51 -2.90 16.00
C THR A 228 -10.86 -2.22 14.70
N ALA A 229 -10.87 -0.89 14.72
CA ALA A 229 -11.05 -0.07 13.54
C ALA A 229 -9.78 0.76 13.37
N ASP A 230 -9.27 0.80 12.14
CA ASP A 230 -8.13 1.63 11.78
C ASP A 230 -8.62 2.81 10.93
N ILE A 231 -8.27 4.02 11.35
CA ILE A 231 -8.69 5.25 10.67
C ILE A 231 -7.58 5.66 9.73
N THR A 232 -7.77 5.40 8.44
CA THR A 232 -6.79 5.77 7.42
C THR A 232 -6.86 7.25 7.11
N ASN A 233 -5.70 7.90 7.01
CA ASN A 233 -5.55 9.27 6.48
C ASN A 233 -6.31 10.36 7.26
N LEU A 234 -6.58 10.15 8.56
CA LEU A 234 -7.31 11.10 9.41
C LEU A 234 -6.88 12.55 9.16
N TYR A 235 -5.60 12.86 9.35
CA TYR A 235 -5.06 14.23 9.23
C TYR A 235 -5.20 14.85 7.83
N THR A 236 -5.05 14.05 6.77
CA THR A 236 -5.05 14.54 5.38
C THR A 236 -6.44 14.58 4.77
N MET A 237 -7.44 13.99 5.43
CA MET A 237 -8.82 13.89 4.96
C MET A 237 -9.83 14.63 5.86
N LEU A 238 -9.37 15.35 6.89
CA LEU A 238 -10.25 16.19 7.72
C LEU A 238 -11.06 17.17 6.86
N PRO A 239 -12.40 17.16 6.93
CA PRO A 239 -13.22 18.19 6.31
C PRO A 239 -12.98 19.53 7.00
N GLN A 240 -12.37 20.49 6.30
CA GLN A 240 -11.81 21.69 6.94
C GLN A 240 -12.87 22.58 7.60
N ASP A 241 -14.05 22.75 6.98
CA ASP A 241 -15.12 23.59 7.54
C ASP A 241 -15.73 22.95 8.79
N GLU A 242 -16.12 21.67 8.69
CA GLU A 242 -16.61 20.89 9.83
C GLU A 242 -15.58 20.84 10.98
N SER A 243 -14.29 20.73 10.65
CA SER A 243 -13.24 20.74 11.69
C SER A 243 -13.16 22.07 12.45
N LEU A 244 -13.43 23.20 11.78
CA LEU A 244 -13.46 24.50 12.44
C LEU A 244 -14.71 24.66 13.31
N GLU A 245 -15.85 24.13 12.86
CA GLU A 245 -17.09 24.09 13.63
C GLU A 245 -16.93 23.25 14.90
N ILE A 246 -16.36 22.04 14.79
CA ILE A 246 -16.09 21.18 15.94
C ILE A 246 -15.06 21.80 16.88
N LEU A 247 -14.05 22.51 16.36
CA LEU A 247 -13.11 23.25 17.20
C LEU A 247 -13.83 24.36 18.00
N GLU A 248 -14.71 25.12 17.37
CA GLU A 248 -15.49 26.15 18.05
C GLU A 248 -16.40 25.53 19.13
N GLU A 249 -17.09 24.44 18.81
CA GLU A 249 -17.94 23.73 19.75
C GLU A 249 -17.15 23.21 20.96
N PHE A 250 -16.02 22.53 20.71
CA PHE A 250 -15.13 22.03 21.75
C PHE A 250 -14.69 23.14 22.71
N LEU A 251 -14.27 24.30 22.17
CA LEU A 251 -13.83 25.42 23.00
C LEU A 251 -14.97 25.99 23.86
N ARG A 252 -16.19 26.05 23.33
CA ARG A 252 -17.38 26.53 24.04
C ARG A 252 -17.84 25.55 25.12
N GLU A 253 -17.87 24.26 24.81
CA GLU A 253 -18.30 23.21 25.75
C GLU A 253 -17.37 23.12 26.96
N HIS A 254 -16.07 23.31 26.76
CA HIS A 254 -15.09 23.37 27.84
C HIS A 254 -14.94 24.74 28.51
N HIS A 255 -15.88 25.67 28.24
CA HIS A 255 -15.95 27.00 28.85
C HIS A 255 -14.66 27.80 28.73
N TYR A 256 -13.90 27.60 27.64
CA TYR A 256 -12.82 28.51 27.33
C TYR A 256 -13.43 29.85 26.90
N GLU A 257 -12.84 30.95 27.34
CA GLU A 257 -13.07 32.29 26.75
C GLU A 257 -11.79 32.81 26.07
N LYS A 258 -10.64 32.41 26.63
CA LYS A 258 -9.30 32.74 26.18
C LYS A 258 -8.38 31.53 26.38
N LEU A 259 -7.46 31.30 25.44
CA LEU A 259 -6.34 30.39 25.63
C LEU A 259 -5.05 31.20 25.71
N GLN A 260 -4.33 31.09 26.84
CA GLN A 260 -3.10 31.87 27.09
C GLN A 260 -3.30 33.39 26.88
N GLY A 261 -4.48 33.91 27.27
CA GLY A 261 -4.83 35.32 27.11
C GLY A 261 -5.36 35.71 25.73
N ILE A 262 -5.31 34.82 24.73
CA ILE A 262 -5.81 35.05 23.37
C ILE A 262 -7.32 34.74 23.31
N PRO A 263 -8.17 35.69 22.89
CA PRO A 263 -9.61 35.42 22.73
C PRO A 263 -9.88 34.29 21.73
N ILE A 264 -10.86 33.43 22.02
CA ILE A 264 -11.22 32.30 21.13
C ILE A 264 -11.50 32.72 19.71
N ARG A 265 -12.18 33.85 19.51
CA ARG A 265 -12.45 34.37 18.16
C ARG A 265 -11.18 34.54 17.33
N VAL A 266 -10.09 34.99 17.96
CA VAL A 266 -8.78 35.14 17.32
C VAL A 266 -8.18 33.76 17.02
N ILE A 267 -8.32 32.81 17.94
CA ILE A 267 -7.83 31.42 17.76
C ILE A 267 -8.55 30.74 16.59
N LEU A 268 -9.86 30.89 16.48
CA LEU A 268 -10.65 30.36 15.36
C LEU A 268 -10.26 31.01 14.03
N GLN A 269 -9.96 32.32 14.02
CA GLN A 269 -9.44 33.00 12.84
C GLN A 269 -8.05 32.48 12.43
N LEU A 270 -7.16 32.25 13.40
CA LEU A 270 -5.84 31.66 13.13
C LEU A 270 -5.96 30.22 12.63
N ALA A 271 -6.85 29.42 13.23
CA ALA A 271 -7.16 28.07 12.77
C ALA A 271 -7.67 28.06 11.32
N TYR A 272 -8.59 28.98 10.99
CA TYR A 272 -9.08 29.17 9.63
C TYR A 272 -7.95 29.45 8.66
N LEU A 273 -7.07 30.41 8.98
CA LEU A 273 -5.92 30.75 8.13
C LEU A 273 -4.99 29.55 7.93
N VAL A 274 -4.66 28.83 9.01
CA VAL A 274 -3.77 27.66 8.92
C VAL A 274 -4.38 26.56 8.05
N LEU A 275 -5.68 26.30 8.11
CA LEU A 275 -6.30 25.26 7.29
C LEU A 275 -6.56 25.69 5.84
N LYS A 276 -7.09 26.90 5.65
CA LYS A 276 -7.59 27.36 4.34
C LYS A 276 -6.52 27.99 3.47
N GLU A 277 -5.49 28.58 4.07
CA GLU A 277 -4.40 29.25 3.34
C GLU A 277 -3.12 28.40 3.28
N THR A 278 -3.17 27.14 3.70
CA THR A 278 -2.04 26.22 3.49
C THR A 278 -1.84 25.97 1.99
N ALA A 279 -0.63 26.28 1.52
CA ALA A 279 -0.19 25.97 0.18
C ALA A 279 1.19 25.30 0.19
N PHE A 280 1.46 24.49 -0.83
CA PHE A 280 2.75 23.84 -1.03
C PHE A 280 3.24 24.04 -2.47
N VAL A 281 4.56 23.92 -2.65
CA VAL A 281 5.22 24.06 -3.95
C VAL A 281 5.73 22.70 -4.39
N ASP A 282 5.40 22.32 -5.62
CA ASP A 282 5.98 21.15 -6.28
C ASP A 282 6.49 21.57 -7.67
N GLY A 283 7.82 21.58 -7.81
CA GLY A 283 8.51 22.20 -8.94
C GLY A 283 8.30 23.72 -9.00
N ASN A 284 7.74 24.20 -10.10
CA ASN A 284 7.41 25.63 -10.32
C ASN A 284 5.91 25.91 -10.19
N LYS A 285 5.15 25.05 -9.49
CA LYS A 285 3.70 25.19 -9.32
C LYS A 285 3.34 25.29 -7.84
N PHE A 286 2.36 26.14 -7.55
CA PHE A 286 1.77 26.32 -6.22
C PHE A 286 0.44 25.58 -6.15
N TYR A 287 0.21 24.88 -5.05
CA TYR A 287 -1.01 24.12 -4.80
C TYR A 287 -1.57 24.52 -3.45
N ARG A 288 -2.86 24.84 -3.39
CA ARG A 288 -3.57 25.08 -2.13
C ARG A 288 -4.17 23.77 -1.63
N GLN A 289 -4.03 23.50 -0.34
CA GLN A 289 -4.68 22.36 0.29
C GLN A 289 -6.16 22.66 0.52
N ILE A 290 -7.04 21.84 -0.06
CA ILE A 290 -8.50 22.03 0.00
C ILE A 290 -9.21 21.07 0.97
N ILE A 291 -8.49 20.05 1.46
CA ILE A 291 -8.97 19.05 2.40
C ILE A 291 -7.82 18.63 3.33
N GLY A 292 -8.14 18.28 4.57
CA GLY A 292 -7.17 17.95 5.59
C GLY A 292 -6.37 19.16 6.05
N GLY A 293 -5.35 18.88 6.87
CA GLY A 293 -4.31 19.85 7.20
C GLY A 293 -2.92 19.40 6.71
N ALA A 294 -1.94 20.30 6.78
CA ALA A 294 -0.59 20.03 6.34
C ALA A 294 0.02 18.87 7.14
N MET A 295 0.57 17.87 6.44
CA MET A 295 1.21 16.74 7.10
C MET A 295 2.41 17.20 7.93
N GLY A 296 2.40 16.88 9.23
CA GLY A 296 3.43 17.33 10.18
C GLY A 296 3.15 18.67 10.86
N SER A 297 2.02 19.33 10.55
CA SER A 297 1.56 20.49 11.32
C SER A 297 1.14 20.06 12.73
N PRO A 298 1.72 20.64 13.80
CA PRO A 298 1.30 20.37 15.17
C PRO A 298 -0.19 20.71 15.39
N PHE A 299 -0.67 21.77 14.73
CA PHE A 299 -2.07 22.19 14.83
C PHE A 299 -3.02 21.14 14.23
N THR A 300 -2.69 20.57 13.07
CA THR A 300 -3.52 19.53 12.43
C THR A 300 -3.62 18.28 13.29
N LEU A 301 -2.55 17.91 14.01
CA LEU A 301 -2.58 16.79 14.96
C LEU A 301 -3.55 17.06 16.11
N THR A 302 -3.46 18.24 16.74
CA THR A 302 -4.39 18.64 17.81
C THR A 302 -5.83 18.69 17.31
N LEU A 303 -6.05 19.28 16.14
CA LEU A 303 -7.37 19.42 15.55
C LEU A 303 -8.00 18.06 15.23
N ALA A 304 -7.22 17.10 14.72
CA ALA A 304 -7.72 15.75 14.48
C ALA A 304 -8.19 15.04 15.76
N ASN A 305 -7.50 15.24 16.87
CA ASN A 305 -7.93 14.68 18.16
C ASN A 305 -9.23 15.33 18.63
N ILE A 306 -9.39 16.65 18.45
CA ILE A 306 -10.63 17.37 18.75
C ILE A 306 -11.77 16.90 17.83
N PHE A 307 -11.48 16.65 16.55
CA PHE A 307 -12.46 16.11 15.61
C PHE A 307 -12.95 14.72 16.05
N MET A 308 -12.04 13.86 16.51
CA MET A 308 -12.38 12.51 16.99
C MET A 308 -13.05 12.48 18.37
N TRP A 309 -13.02 13.59 19.10
CA TRP A 309 -13.74 13.71 20.36
C TRP A 309 -15.26 13.83 20.15
N LYS A 310 -15.68 14.34 18.99
CA LYS A 310 -17.09 14.47 18.60
C LYS A 310 -17.67 13.11 18.20
#